data_AF-A0A947SFL8-F1
#
_entry.id   AF-A0A947SFL8-F1
#
_cell.length_a   1.000
_cell.length_b   1.000
_cell.length_c   1.000
_cell.angle_alpha   90.00
_cell.angle_beta   90.00
_cell.angle_gamma   90.00
#
_symmetry.space_group_name_H-M   'P 1'
#
loop_
_entity.id
_entity.type
_entity.pdbx_description
1 polymer ?
#
loop_
_entity_poly.entity_id
_entity_poly.type
_entity_poly.pdbx_seq_one_letter_code
_entity_poly.pdbx_strand_id
1 'polypeptide(L)' 'GLKVKIEKTLAYRIDLEKIKKEVIGKDEVWIKSHLAENPNIKEVQVDFWPFWVKKVPRIEKKVKIKLDII' A
#
# COMPACT_ATOMS: atom_id res chain seq x y z
N GLY A 1 35.09 14.97 19.98
CA GLY A 1 33.88 15.30 19.19
C GLY A 1 32.94 14.12 19.22
N LEU A 2 31.66 14.35 19.50
CA LEU A 2 30.64 13.29 19.62
C LEU A 2 30.35 12.70 18.23
N LYS A 3 30.53 11.39 18.06
CA LYS A 3 30.13 10.66 16.85
C LYS A 3 28.86 9.88 17.16
N VAL A 4 27.73 10.37 16.66
CA VAL A 4 26.45 9.66 16.78
C VAL A 4 26.24 8.90 15.47
N LYS A 5 26.23 7.58 15.54
CA LYS A 5 25.89 6.70 14.42
C LYS A 5 24.46 6.21 14.67
N ILE A 6 23.51 6.68 13.88
CA ILE A 6 22.11 6.25 13.95
C ILE A 6 21.90 5.22 12.84
N GLU A 7 21.87 3.95 13.19
CA GLU A 7 21.47 2.86 12.29
C GLU A 7 20.01 2.51 12.58
N LYS A 8 19.08 3.28 12.00
CA LYS A 8 17.64 3.01 12.16
C LYS A 8 17.19 2.13 11.00
N THR A 9 17.11 0.82 11.23
CA THR A 9 16.34 -0.06 10.35
C THR A 9 14.87 0.19 10.64
N LEU A 10 14.28 1.18 9.99
CA LEU A 10 12.84 1.42 10.01
C LEU A 10 12.14 0.34 9.18
N ALA A 11 12.15 -0.90 9.67
CA ALA A 11 11.27 -1.95 9.18
C ALA A 11 9.85 -1.65 9.67
N TYR A 12 9.21 -0.62 9.12
CA TYR A 12 7.78 -0.44 9.28
C TYR A 12 7.09 -1.67 8.67
N ARG A 13 6.55 -2.53 9.54
CA ARG A 13 5.81 -3.73 9.13
C ARG A 13 4.47 -3.29 8.56
N ILE A 14 4.45 -2.95 7.27
CA ILE A 14 3.20 -2.81 6.52
C ILE A 14 2.65 -4.21 6.30
N ASP A 15 1.51 -4.49 6.91
CA ASP A 15 0.79 -5.76 6.73
C ASP A 15 0.07 -5.75 5.37
N LEU A 16 0.75 -6.28 4.35
CA LEU A 16 0.23 -6.39 3.00
C LEU A 16 -1.02 -7.27 2.90
N GLU A 17 -1.14 -8.30 3.74
CA GLU A 17 -2.30 -9.19 3.72
C GLU A 17 -3.53 -8.50 4.28
N LYS A 18 -3.37 -7.74 5.36
CA LYS A 18 -4.44 -6.90 5.92
C LYS A 18 -4.90 -5.85 4.91
N ILE A 19 -3.96 -5.11 4.31
CA ILE A 19 -4.29 -4.11 3.27
C ILE A 19 -5.04 -4.78 2.12
N LYS A 20 -4.55 -5.94 1.66
CA LYS A 20 -5.20 -6.69 0.57
C LYS A 20 -6.66 -6.99 0.86
N LYS A 21 -7.00 -7.40 2.08
CA LYS A 21 -8.38 -7.69 2.50
C LYS A 21 -9.24 -6.41 2.58
N GLU A 22 -8.67 -5.32 3.08
CA GLU A 22 -9.38 -4.05 3.24
C GLU A 22 -9.75 -3.41 1.89
N VAL A 23 -8.88 -3.52 0.88
CA VAL A 23 -9.09 -2.89 -0.42
C VAL A 23 -10.01 -3.67 -1.36
N ILE A 24 -10.41 -4.91 -1.03
CA ILE A 24 -11.29 -5.72 -1.86
C ILE A 24 -12.62 -5.00 -2.13
N GLY A 25 -13.00 -4.89 -3.41
CA GLY A 25 -14.25 -4.26 -3.83
C GLY A 25 -14.26 -2.73 -3.71
N LYS A 26 -13.13 -2.11 -3.33
CA LYS A 26 -12.97 -0.67 -3.22
C LYS A 26 -12.48 -0.07 -4.55
N ASP A 27 -12.82 1.19 -4.78
CA ASP A 27 -12.30 1.97 -5.91
C ASP A 27 -11.00 2.69 -5.52
N GLU A 28 -10.33 3.24 -6.53
CA GLU A 28 -9.09 3.98 -6.38
C GLU A 28 -9.20 5.15 -5.40
N VAL A 29 -10.31 5.89 -5.45
CA VAL A 29 -10.53 7.06 -4.58
C VAL A 29 -10.52 6.62 -3.11
N TRP A 30 -11.32 5.61 -2.78
CA TRP A 30 -11.34 5.06 -1.42
C TRP A 30 -9.97 4.53 -0.99
N ILE A 31 -9.27 3.81 -1.86
CA ILE A 31 -7.96 3.21 -1.56
C ILE A 31 -6.92 4.29 -1.25
N LYS A 32 -6.84 5.33 -2.11
CA LYS A 32 -5.91 6.44 -1.92
C LYS A 32 -6.19 7.20 -0.63
N SER A 33 -7.45 7.50 -0.34
CA SER A 33 -7.82 8.17 0.91
C SER A 33 -7.48 7.33 2.14
N HIS A 34 -7.90 6.06 2.18
CA HIS A 34 -7.69 5.16 3.32
C HIS A 34 -6.21 4.88 3.60
N LEU A 35 -5.40 4.69 2.54
CA LEU A 35 -3.97 4.40 2.71
C LEU A 35 -3.14 5.66 2.97
N ALA A 36 -3.57 6.84 2.51
CA ALA A 36 -2.92 8.10 2.83
C ALA A 36 -3.06 8.50 4.31
N GLU A 37 -4.06 7.97 5.03
CA GLU A 37 -4.18 8.16 6.47
C GLU A 37 -3.08 7.45 7.27
N ASN A 38 -2.36 6.49 6.66
CA ASN A 38 -1.27 5.79 7.32
C ASN A 38 0.02 6.62 7.21
N PRO A 39 0.57 7.12 8.34
CA PRO A 39 1.77 7.97 8.32
C PRO A 39 3.03 7.25 7.82
N ASN A 40 2.98 5.93 7.68
CA ASN A 40 4.08 5.12 7.16
C ASN A 40 4.01 4.92 5.64
N ILE A 41 2.96 5.43 4.99
CA ILE A 41 2.76 5.36 3.54
C ILE A 41 3.02 6.74 2.96
N LYS A 42 4.08 6.86 2.17
CA LYS A 42 4.44 8.12 1.51
C LYS A 42 3.59 8.40 0.26
N GLU A 43 3.32 7.35 -0.51
CA GLU A 43 2.62 7.44 -1.79
C GLU A 43 1.84 6.17 -2.08
N VAL A 44 0.71 6.32 -2.79
CA VAL A 44 -0.19 5.22 -3.16
C VAL A 44 -0.50 5.32 -4.66
N GLN A 45 -0.01 4.35 -5.42
CA GLN A 45 -0.35 4.16 -6.83
C GLN A 45 -1.34 2.99 -6.97
N VAL A 46 -2.38 3.20 -7.78
CA VAL A 46 -3.41 2.19 -8.05
C VAL A 46 -3.55 2.04 -9.56
N ASP A 47 -3.21 0.87 -10.07
CA ASP A 47 -3.34 0.54 -11.48
C ASP A 47 -4.40 -0.55 -11.68
N PHE A 48 -5.52 -0.18 -12.30
CA PHE A 48 -6.54 -1.15 -12.69
C PHE A 48 -6.30 -1.67 -14.11
N TRP A 49 -6.23 -2.99 -14.24
CA TRP A 49 -6.09 -3.66 -15.51
C TRP A 49 -7.14 -4.77 -15.69
N PRO A 50 -7.80 -4.86 -16.86
CA PRO A 50 -7.77 -3.90 -17.98
C PRO A 50 -8.46 -2.57 -17.66
N PHE A 51 -8.34 -1.57 -18.54
CA PHE A 51 -8.80 -0.18 -18.31
C PHE A 51 -10.27 -0.03 -17.89
N TRP A 52 -11.13 -1.01 -18.19
CA TRP A 52 -12.53 -1.02 -17.80
C TRP A 52 -12.78 -1.43 -16.34
N VAL A 53 -11.77 -1.93 -15.64
CA VAL A 53 -11.87 -2.31 -14.23
C VAL A 53 -11.91 -1.04 -13.38
N LYS A 54 -13.00 -0.85 -12.63
CA LYS A 54 -13.22 0.35 -11.80
C LYS A 54 -12.95 0.13 -10.31
N LYS A 55 -12.86 -1.13 -9.87
CA LYS A 55 -12.76 -1.52 -8.46
C LYS A 55 -11.90 -2.78 -8.33
N VAL A 56 -11.32 -2.96 -7.15
CA VAL A 56 -10.52 -4.16 -6.84
C VAL A 56 -11.42 -5.41 -6.92
N PRO A 57 -11.05 -6.42 -7.73
CA PRO A 57 -11.83 -7.64 -7.85
C PRO A 57 -11.81 -8.45 -6.55
N ARG A 58 -12.91 -9.15 -6.26
CA ARG A 58 -13.03 -10.04 -5.10
C ARG A 58 -12.17 -11.31 -5.19
N ILE A 59 -11.59 -11.57 -6.36
CA ILE A 59 -10.74 -12.73 -6.58
C ILE A 59 -9.33 -12.35 -6.13
N GLU A 60 -8.94 -12.76 -4.92
CA GLU A 60 -7.65 -12.39 -4.31
C GLU A 60 -6.43 -12.71 -5.18
N LYS A 61 -6.49 -13.78 -5.97
CA LYS A 61 -5.41 -14.17 -6.91
C LYS A 61 -5.15 -13.13 -8.00
N LYS A 62 -6.12 -12.25 -8.28
CA LYS A 62 -6.02 -11.16 -9.27
C LYS A 62 -5.52 -9.85 -8.66
N VAL A 63 -5.37 -9.77 -7.34
CA VAL A 63 -4.93 -8.57 -6.63
C VAL A 63 -3.45 -8.72 -6.28
N LYS A 64 -2.61 -7.87 -6.86
CA LYS A 64 -1.17 -7.80 -6.58
C LYS A 64 -0.89 -6.48 -5.87
N ILE A 65 -0.24 -6.55 -4.71
CA ILE A 65 0.23 -5.39 -3.96
C ILE A 65 1.75 -5.50 -3.89
N LYS A 66 2.44 -4.41 -4.20
CA LYS A 66 3.89 -4.30 -4.09
C LYS A 66 4.21 -3.18 -3.10
N LEU A 67 5.25 -3.41 -2.30
CA LEU A 67 5.82 -2.39 -1.44
C LEU A 67 7.19 -2.05 -2.00
N ASP A 68 7.34 -0.81 -2.43
CA ASP A 68 8.62 -0.24 -2.83
C ASP A 68 9.16 0.59 -1.66
N ILE A 69 10.32 0.17 -1.14
CA ILE A 69 11.03 0.87 -0.06
C ILE A 69 12.11 1.71 -0.74
N ILE A 70 12.01 3.04 -0.60
CA ILE A 70 12.98 4.01 -1.11
C ILE A 70 14.04 4.27 -0.05
#